data_AF-A0A7J3TLW6-F1
#
_entry.id   AF-A0A7J3TLW6-F1
#
_cell.length_a   1.000
_cell.length_b   1.000
_cell.length_c   1.000
_cell.angle_alpha   90.00
_cell.angle_beta   90.00
_cell.angle_gamma   90.00
#
_symmetry.space_group_name_H-M   'P 1'
#
loop_
_entity.id
_entity.type
_entity.pdbx_description
1 polymer ?
#
loop_
_entity_poly.entity_id
_entity_poly.type
_entity_poly.pdbx_seq_one_letter_code
_entity_poly.pdbx_strand_id
1 'polypeptide(L)'
;MIKKAAVILLAILLLAPLAGTLNGFEKAGGGGGQERGNDVGKAVELREAGWSDWHLGNQLGFYVLTVYNGIEKTTPVIQSIFSGIDIDNDPTTGVDGKDVKVSVFALPLLQPTDDGMVFTLSIAMKVIRLGEEAKNGEFEISLAGSIPFNGLHTFRIGYYSANGEEIPKEMREVVTVVPYIFYDRDPEFYINAEPVFEDGNENVSVILQYSNDAFGEHRVTIDYFPAVNTMIKVSPSLGLNKFGISIERFADVEQTIRIGYAGDFEATLTIEDIPQQMAFTMSFSENYFEYEASDEFNASLNIDYKGMDLLARIEYLPHFIAVNFKQEGYLSINTDERKTRFIVADNLEGPSIYLAITNLSGEAIMRWDTDFDAHGFITIDGFSGLKLEMRANAGNMHFDYYATIKTEHFELRWNLSVPGNIYIDSNNEWLASYHLNFTIDEMFGILIEASMLKANNFVLEWQTSVPFFETSGELQFVGEITFAVMIDGVWYQVFS
;
A
#
# COMPACT_ATOMS: atom_id res chain seq x y z
N MET A 1 16.18 -29.02 27.26
CA MET A 1 14.74 -28.72 27.46
C MET A 1 14.06 -28.27 26.17
N ILE A 2 14.66 -27.36 25.39
CA ILE A 2 14.13 -26.87 24.10
C ILE A 2 13.74 -28.00 23.12
N LYS A 3 14.59 -29.00 22.91
CA LYS A 3 14.27 -30.17 22.05
C LYS A 3 13.05 -30.98 22.50
N LYS A 4 12.76 -31.02 23.81
CA LYS A 4 11.59 -31.74 24.37
C LYS A 4 10.32 -30.89 24.25
N ALA A 5 10.43 -29.58 24.43
CA ALA A 5 9.32 -28.64 24.22
C ALA A 5 8.89 -28.57 22.74
N ALA A 6 9.85 -28.53 21.80
CA ALA A 6 9.56 -28.56 20.37
C ALA A 6 8.82 -29.83 19.93
N VAL A 7 9.20 -30.99 20.46
CA VAL A 7 8.53 -32.27 20.17
C VAL A 7 7.11 -32.33 20.75
N ILE A 8 6.88 -31.75 21.93
CA ILE A 8 5.53 -31.65 22.54
C ILE A 8 4.66 -30.66 21.76
N LEU A 9 5.22 -29.51 21.33
CA LEU A 9 4.52 -28.53 20.50
C LEU A 9 4.14 -29.16 19.14
N LEU A 10 5.04 -29.93 18.54
CA LEU A 10 4.77 -30.69 17.31
C LEU A 10 3.67 -31.74 17.48
N ALA A 11 3.70 -32.48 18.59
CA ALA A 11 2.64 -33.43 18.91
C ALA A 11 1.28 -32.74 19.08
N ILE A 12 1.25 -31.54 19.67
CA ILE A 12 0.02 -30.76 19.85
C ILE A 12 -0.47 -30.15 18.51
N LEU A 13 0.45 -29.65 17.67
CA LEU A 13 0.17 -29.03 16.37
C LEU A 13 -0.22 -30.04 15.28
N LEU A 14 0.27 -31.29 15.34
CA LEU A 14 0.02 -32.33 14.34
C LEU A 14 -1.01 -33.40 14.72
N LEU A 15 -1.36 -33.58 16.01
CA LEU A 15 -2.18 -34.73 16.48
C LEU A 15 -3.58 -34.38 17.01
N ALA A 16 -4.06 -33.15 16.90
CA ALA A 16 -5.48 -32.84 17.12
C ALA A 16 -6.13 -32.57 15.75
N PRO A 17 -6.90 -33.54 15.21
CA PRO A 17 -8.21 -33.85 15.78
C PRO A 17 -8.49 -35.36 15.87
N LEU A 18 -8.67 -35.89 17.09
CA LEU A 18 -9.19 -37.26 17.29
C LEU A 18 -10.59 -37.31 17.91
N ALA A 19 -11.27 -36.18 18.09
CA ALA A 19 -12.63 -36.18 18.60
C ALA A 19 -13.45 -35.01 18.03
N GLY A 20 -14.26 -35.29 17.02
CA GLY A 20 -15.18 -34.34 16.41
C GLY A 20 -15.94 -34.98 15.26
N THR A 21 -16.95 -35.78 15.58
CA THR A 21 -17.86 -36.39 14.61
C THR A 21 -18.61 -35.34 13.80
N LEU A 22 -18.55 -35.52 12.46
CA LEU A 22 -19.59 -35.28 11.45
C LEU A 22 -20.78 -34.40 11.88
N ASN A 23 -20.85 -33.19 11.31
CA ASN A 23 -22.05 -32.68 10.63
C ASN A 23 -21.60 -31.55 9.70
N GLY A 24 -21.75 -31.76 8.39
CA GLY A 24 -21.58 -30.71 7.40
C GLY A 24 -22.61 -29.62 7.67
N PHE A 25 -22.12 -28.39 7.81
CA PHE A 25 -22.98 -27.21 7.80
C PHE A 25 -22.99 -26.68 6.37
N GLU A 26 -24.07 -27.00 5.63
CA GLU A 26 -24.42 -26.27 4.43
C GLU A 26 -25.00 -24.91 4.85
N LYS A 27 -24.33 -23.82 4.45
CA LYS A 27 -24.95 -22.48 4.43
C LYS A 27 -25.25 -22.13 2.98
N ALA A 28 -26.53 -22.22 2.61
CA ALA A 28 -27.03 -21.59 1.39
C ALA A 28 -27.12 -20.07 1.64
N GLY A 29 -26.17 -19.30 1.11
CA GLY A 29 -26.20 -17.84 1.06
C GLY A 29 -26.86 -17.38 -0.24
N GLY A 30 -28.02 -16.75 -0.13
CA GLY A 30 -28.81 -16.28 -1.27
C GLY A 30 -28.16 -15.09 -1.99
N GLY A 31 -28.25 -15.12 -3.33
CA GLY A 31 -27.85 -14.02 -4.19
C GLY A 31 -28.66 -12.75 -3.95
N GLY A 32 -27.95 -11.62 -3.97
CA GLY A 32 -28.50 -10.28 -4.08
C GLY A 32 -27.69 -9.52 -5.13
N GLY A 33 -28.36 -9.11 -6.21
CA GLY A 33 -27.73 -8.51 -7.37
C GLY A 33 -27.16 -7.11 -7.13
N GLN A 34 -26.05 -6.83 -7.81
CA GLN A 34 -25.50 -5.49 -7.95
C GLN A 34 -26.23 -4.74 -9.07
N GLU A 35 -26.75 -3.57 -8.73
CA GLU A 35 -27.22 -2.57 -9.68
C GLU A 35 -26.04 -1.94 -10.42
N ARG A 36 -26.18 -1.81 -11.74
CA ARG A 36 -25.27 -1.09 -12.63
C ARG A 36 -25.43 0.42 -12.44
N GLY A 37 -24.37 1.08 -11.99
CA GLY A 37 -24.11 2.50 -12.24
C GLY A 37 -23.08 2.63 -13.37
N ASN A 38 -23.39 3.44 -14.38
CA ASN A 38 -22.50 3.74 -15.51
C ASN A 38 -21.45 4.81 -15.17
N ASP A 39 -20.37 4.80 -15.97
CA ASP A 39 -19.47 5.93 -16.31
C ASP A 39 -18.43 6.36 -15.24
N VAL A 40 -17.13 6.61 -15.50
CA VAL A 40 -16.22 6.72 -16.68
C VAL A 40 -14.77 6.47 -16.18
N GLY A 41 -13.87 6.01 -17.07
CA GLY A 41 -12.42 6.29 -16.99
C GLY A 41 -11.60 5.38 -16.08
N LYS A 42 -11.40 4.13 -16.48
CA LYS A 42 -10.64 3.16 -15.69
C LYS A 42 -9.17 3.09 -16.13
N ALA A 43 -8.29 3.58 -15.26
CA ALA A 43 -7.12 2.80 -14.84
C ALA A 43 -7.56 1.33 -14.73
N VAL A 44 -6.81 0.40 -15.31
CA VAL A 44 -7.20 -1.01 -15.52
C VAL A 44 -8.18 -1.48 -14.42
N GLU A 45 -9.39 -1.89 -14.79
CA GLU A 45 -10.30 -2.57 -13.87
C GLU A 45 -9.67 -3.89 -13.45
N LEU A 46 -8.72 -3.82 -12.53
CA LEU A 46 -8.09 -4.98 -11.97
C LEU A 46 -9.16 -5.63 -11.07
N ARG A 47 -9.46 -6.92 -11.28
CA ARG A 47 -10.57 -7.65 -10.63
C ARG A 47 -10.53 -7.52 -9.11
N GLU A 48 -11.66 -7.55 -8.41
CA GLU A 48 -11.64 -7.79 -6.96
C GLU A 48 -11.66 -9.30 -6.69
N ALA A 49 -10.75 -9.79 -5.86
CA ALA A 49 -10.74 -11.19 -5.48
C ALA A 49 -11.91 -11.49 -4.51
N GLY A 50 -12.79 -12.42 -4.90
CA GLY A 50 -13.99 -12.81 -4.14
C GLY A 50 -13.69 -13.87 -3.10
N TRP A 51 -13.35 -13.45 -1.88
CA TRP A 51 -12.97 -14.36 -0.80
C TRP A 51 -14.11 -14.65 0.17
N SER A 52 -14.20 -15.90 0.60
CA SER A 52 -15.22 -16.31 1.57
C SER A 52 -14.93 -15.80 2.99
N ASP A 53 -15.97 -15.32 3.67
CA ASP A 53 -15.92 -14.99 5.10
C ASP A 53 -15.98 -16.27 5.94
N TRP A 54 -14.82 -16.87 6.15
CA TRP A 54 -14.66 -18.09 6.92
C TRP A 54 -13.79 -17.86 8.15
N HIS A 55 -14.24 -18.39 9.29
CA HIS A 55 -13.52 -18.34 10.54
C HIS A 55 -13.39 -19.74 11.13
N LEU A 56 -12.15 -20.15 11.44
CA LEU A 56 -11.82 -21.43 12.07
C LEU A 56 -12.51 -21.61 13.45
N GLY A 57 -12.98 -20.52 14.07
CA GLY A 57 -13.52 -20.53 15.44
C GLY A 57 -12.48 -20.99 16.47
N ASN A 58 -12.94 -21.53 17.61
CA ASN A 58 -12.06 -22.06 18.67
C ASN A 58 -11.48 -23.47 18.38
N GLN A 59 -11.43 -23.89 17.10
CA GLN A 59 -10.95 -25.23 16.75
C GLN A 59 -9.43 -25.24 16.66
N LEU A 60 -8.80 -26.16 17.40
CA LEU A 60 -7.37 -26.44 17.30
C LEU A 60 -7.12 -27.39 16.12
N GLY A 61 -6.08 -27.12 15.33
CA GLY A 61 -5.65 -27.95 14.22
C GLY A 61 -5.51 -27.17 12.91
N PHE A 62 -5.32 -27.92 11.82
CA PHE A 62 -5.16 -27.39 10.47
C PHE A 62 -6.25 -27.94 9.53
N TYR A 63 -6.83 -27.06 8.73
CA TYR A 63 -7.92 -27.37 7.81
C TYR A 63 -7.66 -26.74 6.45
N VAL A 64 -8.09 -27.43 5.40
CA VAL A 64 -8.11 -26.93 4.03
C VAL A 64 -9.55 -26.54 3.71
N LEU A 65 -9.75 -25.26 3.42
CA LEU A 65 -10.99 -24.73 2.86
C LEU A 65 -10.88 -24.73 1.34
N THR A 66 -11.93 -25.16 0.65
CA THR A 66 -12.09 -24.97 -0.80
C THR A 66 -13.45 -24.35 -1.08
N VAL A 67 -13.49 -23.35 -1.95
CA VAL A 67 -14.73 -22.78 -2.48
C VAL A 67 -14.67 -22.87 -4.00
N TYR A 68 -15.58 -23.59 -4.64
CA TYR A 68 -15.64 -23.71 -6.09
C TYR A 68 -17.04 -23.34 -6.60
N ASN A 69 -17.15 -22.26 -7.39
CA ASN A 69 -18.43 -21.74 -7.90
C ASN A 69 -19.52 -21.64 -6.80
N GLY A 70 -19.13 -21.19 -5.61
CA GLY A 70 -20.00 -21.06 -4.43
C GLY A 70 -20.20 -22.33 -3.59
N ILE A 71 -19.61 -23.47 -3.99
CA ILE A 71 -19.62 -24.71 -3.20
C ILE A 71 -18.46 -24.69 -2.20
N GLU A 72 -18.77 -24.53 -0.92
CA GLU A 72 -17.79 -24.50 0.16
C GLU A 72 -17.58 -25.88 0.80
N LYS A 73 -16.32 -26.29 0.98
CA LYS A 73 -15.95 -27.52 1.69
C LYS A 73 -14.77 -27.28 2.63
N THR A 74 -14.89 -27.74 3.86
CA THR A 74 -13.80 -27.75 4.85
C THR A 74 -13.29 -29.18 5.05
N THR A 75 -12.03 -29.42 4.75
CA THR A 75 -11.39 -30.74 4.81
C THR A 75 -10.25 -30.74 5.83
N PRO A 76 -10.25 -31.64 6.84
CA PRO A 76 -9.10 -31.78 7.73
C PRO A 76 -7.84 -32.14 6.94
N VAL A 77 -6.69 -31.54 7.27
CA VAL A 77 -5.44 -31.75 6.51
C VAL A 77 -5.09 -33.24 6.35
N ILE A 78 -5.25 -34.04 7.40
CA ILE A 78 -4.97 -35.49 7.36
C ILE A 78 -5.80 -36.18 6.27
N GLN A 79 -7.08 -35.82 6.13
CA GLN A 79 -7.95 -36.41 5.11
C GLN A 79 -7.55 -35.95 3.70
N SER A 80 -7.20 -34.67 3.55
CA SER A 80 -6.79 -34.11 2.24
C SER A 80 -5.56 -34.81 1.63
N ILE A 81 -4.64 -35.28 2.48
CA ILE A 81 -3.41 -35.98 2.06
C ILE A 81 -3.72 -37.37 1.44
N PHE A 82 -4.73 -38.07 1.95
CA PHE A 82 -5.02 -39.46 1.55
C PHE A 82 -6.16 -39.59 0.54
N SER A 83 -7.10 -38.64 0.54
CA SER A 83 -8.24 -38.60 -0.37
C SER A 83 -8.30 -37.20 -0.95
N GLY A 84 -8.16 -37.07 -2.26
CA GLY A 84 -8.37 -35.79 -2.94
C GLY A 84 -9.72 -35.16 -2.56
N ILE A 85 -9.89 -33.90 -2.91
CA ILE A 85 -11.09 -33.13 -2.62
C ILE A 85 -11.90 -33.08 -3.93
N ASP A 86 -13.13 -33.58 -3.83
CA ASP A 86 -14.20 -33.28 -4.78
C ASP A 86 -14.62 -31.85 -4.45
N ILE A 87 -14.56 -30.89 -5.37
CA ILE A 87 -14.90 -29.49 -5.13
C ILE A 87 -16.24 -29.09 -5.74
N ASP A 88 -16.71 -29.80 -6.77
CA ASP A 88 -17.91 -29.45 -7.54
C ASP A 88 -19.15 -30.32 -7.21
N ASN A 89 -18.99 -31.36 -6.38
CA ASN A 89 -19.99 -32.39 -6.06
C ASN A 89 -20.42 -33.24 -7.27
N ASP A 90 -19.62 -33.32 -8.33
CA ASP A 90 -19.86 -34.20 -9.47
C ASP A 90 -18.94 -35.43 -9.39
N PRO A 91 -19.47 -36.63 -9.11
CA PRO A 91 -18.64 -37.84 -9.05
C PRO A 91 -18.10 -38.27 -10.42
N THR A 92 -18.47 -37.59 -11.51
CA THR A 92 -18.02 -37.88 -12.88
C THR A 92 -16.82 -37.04 -13.33
N THR A 93 -16.43 -36.03 -12.55
CA THR A 93 -15.30 -35.13 -12.84
C THR A 93 -14.03 -35.57 -12.11
N GLY A 94 -12.88 -35.10 -12.63
CA GLY A 94 -11.57 -35.39 -12.05
C GLY A 94 -11.16 -36.87 -12.08
N VAL A 95 -10.44 -37.32 -11.04
CA VAL A 95 -9.93 -38.70 -10.92
C VAL A 95 -10.62 -39.38 -9.74
N ASP A 96 -11.38 -40.45 -10.02
CA ASP A 96 -12.21 -41.16 -9.03
C ASP A 96 -13.21 -40.24 -8.31
N GLY A 97 -13.77 -39.25 -9.04
CA GLY A 97 -14.72 -38.26 -8.53
C GLY A 97 -14.07 -37.20 -7.64
N LYS A 98 -12.75 -36.97 -7.79
CA LYS A 98 -11.97 -35.94 -7.07
C LYS A 98 -11.32 -34.97 -8.03
N ASP A 99 -11.48 -33.68 -7.78
CA ASP A 99 -11.05 -32.60 -8.69
C ASP A 99 -9.67 -32.05 -8.34
N VAL A 100 -9.32 -32.02 -7.07
CA VAL A 100 -8.01 -31.52 -6.61
C VAL A 100 -7.35 -32.47 -5.64
N LYS A 101 -6.04 -32.57 -5.73
CA LYS A 101 -5.20 -33.26 -4.74
C LYS A 101 -4.41 -32.23 -3.95
N VAL A 102 -4.60 -32.22 -2.63
CA VAL A 102 -3.91 -31.32 -1.73
C VAL A 102 -2.93 -32.11 -0.88
N SER A 103 -1.67 -31.73 -0.90
CA SER A 103 -0.61 -32.30 -0.07
C SER A 103 -0.08 -31.21 0.85
N VAL A 104 -0.19 -31.40 2.17
CA VAL A 104 0.31 -30.45 3.15
C VAL A 104 1.45 -31.10 3.93
N PHE A 105 2.59 -30.42 4.00
CA PHE A 105 3.75 -30.83 4.78
C PHE A 105 4.13 -29.74 5.76
N ALA A 106 4.09 -30.04 7.06
CA ALA A 106 4.58 -29.15 8.09
C ALA A 106 5.99 -29.59 8.53
N LEU A 107 6.96 -28.69 8.34
CA LEU A 107 8.36 -28.87 8.65
C LEU A 107 8.76 -27.91 9.78
N PRO A 108 8.81 -28.40 11.03
CA PRO A 108 9.40 -27.65 12.13
C PRO A 108 10.92 -27.58 11.94
N LEU A 109 11.52 -26.43 12.17
CA LEU A 109 12.96 -26.28 12.07
C LEU A 109 13.47 -25.31 13.13
N LEU A 110 14.56 -25.68 13.79
CA LEU A 110 15.33 -24.80 14.65
C LEU A 110 16.50 -24.28 13.81
N GLN A 111 16.48 -22.98 13.50
CA GLN A 111 17.52 -22.34 12.70
C GLN A 111 18.38 -21.42 13.57
N PRO A 112 19.71 -21.45 13.43
CA PRO A 112 20.55 -20.41 14.00
C PRO A 112 20.35 -19.10 13.20
N THR A 113 20.17 -18.02 13.93
CA THR A 113 20.03 -16.64 13.43
C THR A 113 20.96 -15.74 14.25
N ASP A 114 21.05 -14.45 13.90
CA ASP A 114 21.83 -13.48 14.68
C ASP A 114 21.29 -13.32 16.11
N ASP A 115 19.99 -13.53 16.32
CA ASP A 115 19.35 -13.54 17.64
C ASP A 115 19.58 -14.87 18.40
N GLY A 116 20.14 -15.88 17.76
CA GLY A 116 20.35 -17.23 18.31
C GLY A 116 19.44 -18.28 17.66
N MET A 117 19.05 -19.31 18.43
CA MET A 117 18.24 -20.43 17.91
C MET A 117 16.76 -20.07 17.82
N VAL A 118 16.27 -19.82 16.61
CA VAL A 118 14.87 -19.48 16.34
C VAL A 118 14.10 -20.72 15.89
N PHE A 119 12.91 -20.92 16.45
CA PHE A 119 11.96 -21.92 15.96
C PHE A 119 11.20 -21.35 14.76
N THR A 120 11.10 -22.15 13.71
CA THR A 120 10.37 -21.85 12.47
C THR A 120 9.45 -23.02 12.16
N LEU A 121 8.28 -22.72 11.61
CA LEU A 121 7.33 -23.71 11.12
C LEU A 121 7.08 -23.42 9.64
N SER A 122 7.60 -24.26 8.76
CA SER A 122 7.31 -24.16 7.32
C SER A 122 6.19 -25.11 6.95
N ILE A 123 5.10 -24.60 6.41
CA ILE A 123 3.98 -25.37 5.91
C ILE A 123 3.96 -25.25 4.40
N ALA A 124 4.28 -26.34 3.71
CA ALA A 124 4.20 -26.44 2.27
C ALA A 124 2.87 -27.08 1.87
N MET A 125 2.01 -26.31 1.21
CA MET A 125 0.79 -26.78 0.57
C MET A 125 1.05 -26.94 -0.93
N LYS A 126 0.80 -28.13 -1.48
CA LYS A 126 0.82 -28.39 -2.91
C LYS A 126 -0.58 -28.80 -3.35
N VAL A 127 -1.15 -28.05 -4.29
CA VAL A 127 -2.46 -28.28 -4.88
C VAL A 127 -2.26 -28.70 -6.32
N ILE A 128 -2.85 -29.82 -6.73
CA ILE A 128 -2.80 -30.34 -8.09
C ILE A 128 -4.23 -30.46 -8.60
N ARG A 129 -4.54 -29.80 -9.71
CA ARG A 129 -5.80 -29.99 -10.45
C ARG A 129 -5.77 -31.36 -11.15
N LEU A 130 -6.81 -32.16 -10.95
CA LEU A 130 -6.90 -33.56 -11.41
C LEU A 130 -7.72 -33.74 -12.70
N GLY A 131 -8.49 -32.73 -13.12
CA GLY A 131 -9.34 -32.76 -14.31
C GLY A 131 -9.43 -31.39 -15.00
N GLU A 132 -9.84 -31.39 -16.27
CA GLU A 132 -10.02 -30.17 -17.10
C GLU A 132 -11.37 -29.49 -16.85
N GLU A 133 -12.32 -30.22 -16.28
CA GLU A 133 -13.71 -29.80 -16.07
C GLU A 133 -13.79 -28.64 -15.08
N ALA A 134 -12.91 -28.64 -14.07
CA ALA A 134 -12.80 -27.58 -13.08
C ALA A 134 -11.95 -26.38 -13.53
N LYS A 135 -11.25 -26.47 -14.68
CA LYS A 135 -10.14 -25.58 -15.06
C LYS A 135 -10.45 -24.09 -14.95
N ASN A 136 -11.64 -23.66 -15.35
CA ASN A 136 -11.98 -22.22 -15.47
C ASN A 136 -13.09 -21.76 -14.52
N GLY A 137 -13.39 -22.54 -13.48
CA GLY A 137 -14.36 -22.12 -12.47
C GLY A 137 -13.76 -21.14 -11.47
N GLU A 138 -14.61 -20.39 -10.78
CA GLU A 138 -14.19 -19.57 -9.65
C GLU A 138 -13.74 -20.47 -8.51
N PHE A 139 -12.50 -20.32 -8.06
CA PHE A 139 -11.89 -21.23 -7.10
C PHE A 139 -11.07 -20.50 -6.05
N GLU A 140 -11.38 -20.76 -4.79
CA GLU A 140 -10.54 -20.44 -3.64
C GLU A 140 -10.06 -21.75 -3.00
N ILE A 141 -8.81 -21.79 -2.58
CA ILE A 141 -8.30 -22.77 -1.63
C ILE A 141 -7.43 -22.08 -0.58
N SER A 142 -7.67 -22.40 0.69
CA SER A 142 -6.84 -21.89 1.78
C SER A 142 -6.56 -22.94 2.86
N LEU A 143 -5.35 -22.91 3.37
CA LEU A 143 -4.93 -23.58 4.60
C LEU A 143 -5.14 -22.62 5.76
N ALA A 144 -5.81 -23.09 6.81
CA ALA A 144 -5.93 -22.33 8.04
C ALA A 144 -5.59 -23.16 9.27
N GLY A 145 -5.10 -22.48 10.30
CA GLY A 145 -4.80 -23.10 11.57
C GLY A 145 -4.54 -22.09 12.69
N SER A 146 -4.35 -22.65 13.89
CA SER A 146 -4.14 -21.89 15.11
C SER A 146 -2.93 -22.39 15.89
N ILE A 147 -2.10 -21.46 16.37
CA ILE A 147 -0.91 -21.74 17.17
C ILE A 147 -1.01 -21.00 18.50
N PRO A 148 -1.01 -21.71 19.65
CA PRO A 148 -1.01 -21.07 20.96
C PRO A 148 0.42 -20.68 21.38
N PHE A 149 0.70 -19.38 21.42
CA PHE A 149 1.94 -18.78 21.94
C PHE A 149 1.69 -17.34 22.38
N ASN A 150 1.96 -16.96 23.64
CA ASN A 150 1.67 -15.60 24.16
C ASN A 150 0.28 -15.03 23.79
N GLY A 151 -0.71 -15.93 23.64
CA GLY A 151 -1.99 -15.64 23.00
C GLY A 151 -2.35 -16.75 22.01
N LEU A 152 -3.53 -16.68 21.41
CA LEU A 152 -3.90 -17.53 20.28
C LEU A 152 -3.60 -16.77 18.99
N HIS A 153 -2.76 -17.33 18.14
CA HIS A 153 -2.52 -16.79 16.80
C HIS A 153 -3.29 -17.65 15.81
N THR A 154 -4.15 -17.04 14.99
CA THR A 154 -4.82 -17.74 13.90
C THR A 154 -4.32 -17.19 12.57
N PHE A 155 -4.26 -18.07 11.57
CA PHE A 155 -3.91 -17.67 10.23
C PHE A 155 -4.70 -18.46 9.20
N ARG A 156 -4.91 -17.85 8.04
CA ARG A 156 -5.49 -18.46 6.84
C ARG A 156 -4.73 -17.95 5.63
N ILE A 157 -4.22 -18.87 4.83
CA ILE A 157 -3.33 -18.57 3.72
C ILE A 157 -3.73 -19.42 2.53
N GLY A 158 -3.71 -18.86 1.34
CA GLY A 158 -4.19 -19.58 0.17
C GLY A 158 -4.19 -18.72 -1.08
N TYR A 159 -4.83 -19.25 -2.12
CA TYR A 159 -4.96 -18.56 -3.40
C TYR A 159 -6.39 -18.61 -3.97
N TYR A 160 -6.66 -17.68 -4.89
CA TYR A 160 -7.92 -17.52 -5.59
C TYR A 160 -7.69 -17.34 -7.09
N SER A 161 -8.50 -18.05 -7.87
CA SER A 161 -8.66 -17.93 -9.32
C SER A 161 -10.09 -17.49 -9.61
N ALA A 162 -10.27 -16.39 -10.35
CA ALA A 162 -11.60 -15.90 -10.69
C ALA A 162 -12.26 -16.76 -11.77
N ASN A 163 -13.58 -16.62 -11.87
CA ASN A 163 -14.35 -17.25 -12.93
C ASN A 163 -13.79 -16.88 -14.32
N GLY A 164 -13.52 -17.90 -15.14
CA GLY A 164 -12.97 -17.75 -16.48
C GLY A 164 -11.44 -17.74 -16.56
N GLU A 165 -10.72 -17.64 -15.45
CA GLU A 165 -9.27 -17.80 -15.40
C GLU A 165 -8.87 -19.24 -15.08
N GLU A 166 -7.75 -19.69 -15.63
CA GLU A 166 -7.24 -21.04 -15.38
C GLU A 166 -6.82 -21.19 -13.91
N ILE A 167 -7.48 -22.09 -13.19
CA ILE A 167 -6.97 -22.65 -11.94
C ILE A 167 -5.64 -23.34 -12.26
N PRO A 168 -4.53 -22.97 -11.58
CA PRO A 168 -3.22 -23.56 -11.84
C PRO A 168 -3.28 -25.09 -11.84
N LYS A 169 -2.69 -25.71 -12.87
CA LYS A 169 -2.54 -27.17 -12.92
C LYS A 169 -1.83 -27.68 -11.67
N GLU A 170 -0.80 -26.95 -11.26
CA GLU A 170 -0.11 -27.16 -9.99
C GLU A 170 0.12 -25.80 -9.34
N MET A 171 -0.20 -25.69 -8.06
CA MET A 171 0.19 -24.55 -7.22
C MET A 171 0.95 -25.09 -6.02
N ARG A 172 2.19 -24.64 -5.87
CA ARG A 172 2.95 -24.88 -4.65
C ARG A 172 3.06 -23.59 -3.86
N GLU A 173 2.52 -23.63 -2.66
CA GLU A 173 2.55 -22.53 -1.72
C GLU A 173 3.34 -22.97 -0.49
N VAL A 174 4.40 -22.25 -0.14
CA VAL A 174 5.18 -22.50 1.07
C VAL A 174 5.04 -21.31 1.98
N VAL A 175 4.43 -21.54 3.13
CA VAL A 175 4.33 -20.56 4.20
C VAL A 175 5.34 -20.90 5.29
N THR A 176 6.28 -20.02 5.58
CA THR A 176 7.13 -20.15 6.77
C THR A 176 6.70 -19.14 7.81
N VAL A 177 6.28 -19.65 8.96
CA VAL A 177 5.99 -18.85 10.16
C VAL A 177 7.23 -18.85 11.05
N VAL A 178 7.71 -17.67 11.39
CA VAL A 178 8.81 -17.43 12.33
C VAL A 178 8.25 -16.70 13.54
N PRO A 179 7.71 -17.44 14.53
CA PRO A 179 6.97 -16.83 15.65
C PRO A 179 7.85 -16.19 16.72
N TYR A 180 9.18 -16.29 16.64
CA TYR A 180 10.11 -15.74 17.63
C TYR A 180 9.78 -16.10 19.10
N ILE A 181 9.34 -17.34 19.36
CA ILE A 181 8.79 -17.83 20.65
C ILE A 181 9.64 -17.53 21.90
N PHE A 182 10.95 -17.36 21.74
CA PHE A 182 11.90 -17.14 22.83
C PHE A 182 12.50 -15.73 22.85
N TYR A 183 11.97 -14.83 22.02
CA TYR A 183 12.51 -13.51 21.74
C TYR A 183 11.41 -12.45 21.86
N ASP A 184 11.80 -11.25 22.26
CA ASP A 184 10.92 -10.08 22.28
C ASP A 184 10.90 -9.45 20.89
N ARG A 185 10.30 -10.17 19.93
CA ARG A 185 10.25 -9.81 18.52
C ARG A 185 8.93 -10.26 17.89
N ASP A 186 8.41 -9.44 17.00
CA ASP A 186 7.19 -9.71 16.26
C ASP A 186 7.36 -10.89 15.28
N PRO A 187 6.29 -11.66 15.00
CA PRO A 187 6.38 -12.80 14.10
C PRO A 187 6.64 -12.37 12.65
N GLU A 188 7.37 -13.20 11.89
CA GLU A 188 7.51 -13.04 10.44
C GLU A 188 6.83 -14.19 9.69
N PHE A 189 6.30 -13.86 8.52
CA PHE A 189 5.64 -14.81 7.61
C PHE A 189 6.32 -14.72 6.26
N TYR A 190 6.69 -15.85 5.69
CA TYR A 190 7.24 -15.92 4.34
C TYR A 190 6.27 -16.73 3.51
N ILE A 191 5.84 -16.20 2.37
CA ILE A 191 4.90 -16.83 1.45
C ILE A 191 5.63 -16.97 0.13
N ASN A 192 5.87 -18.20 -0.30
CA ASN A 192 6.39 -18.50 -1.62
C ASN A 192 5.26 -19.13 -2.44
N ALA A 193 4.93 -18.52 -3.58
CA ALA A 193 3.89 -18.98 -4.48
C ALA A 193 4.50 -19.38 -5.82
N GLU A 194 4.36 -20.64 -6.20
CA GLU A 194 4.90 -21.26 -7.41
C GLU A 194 3.74 -21.85 -8.24
N PRO A 195 3.01 -21.02 -9.02
CA PRO A 195 1.96 -21.51 -9.91
C PRO A 195 2.53 -22.11 -11.20
N VAL A 196 1.86 -23.14 -11.72
CA VAL A 196 2.12 -23.77 -13.01
C VAL A 196 0.82 -23.89 -13.78
N PHE A 197 0.77 -23.24 -14.94
CA PHE A 197 -0.37 -23.23 -15.85
C PHE A 197 -0.06 -24.02 -17.13
N GLU A 198 -1.08 -24.38 -17.88
CA GLU A 198 -0.94 -25.08 -19.17
C GLU A 198 -0.81 -24.11 -20.35
N ASP A 199 -1.60 -23.03 -20.35
CA ASP A 199 -1.78 -22.14 -21.52
C ASP A 199 -1.14 -20.75 -21.32
N GLY A 200 0.07 -20.68 -20.78
CA GLY A 200 0.78 -19.42 -20.49
C GLY A 200 0.53 -18.92 -19.07
N ASN A 201 0.92 -17.67 -18.76
CA ASN A 201 0.73 -17.14 -17.41
C ASN A 201 -0.67 -16.54 -17.25
N GLU A 202 -1.34 -16.86 -16.15
CA GLU A 202 -2.69 -16.42 -15.79
C GLU A 202 -2.68 -15.66 -14.47
N ASN A 203 -3.76 -14.98 -14.11
CA ASN A 203 -3.79 -14.17 -12.88
C ASN A 203 -4.15 -15.03 -11.66
N VAL A 204 -3.54 -14.73 -10.52
CA VAL A 204 -3.85 -15.39 -9.25
C VAL A 204 -3.78 -14.36 -8.14
N SER A 205 -4.68 -14.49 -7.17
CA SER A 205 -4.64 -13.71 -5.95
C SER A 205 -4.17 -14.60 -4.82
N VAL A 206 -3.22 -14.14 -4.01
CA VAL A 206 -2.78 -14.81 -2.79
C VAL A 206 -3.35 -14.08 -1.58
N ILE A 207 -3.77 -14.82 -0.56
CA ILE A 207 -4.26 -14.26 0.69
C ILE A 207 -3.37 -14.66 1.86
N LEU A 208 -3.22 -13.71 2.78
CA LEU A 208 -2.78 -13.93 4.14
C LEU A 208 -3.75 -13.22 5.08
N GLN A 209 -4.50 -13.99 5.86
CA GLN A 209 -5.21 -13.50 7.04
C GLN A 209 -4.42 -13.93 8.28
N TYR A 210 -4.27 -13.00 9.20
CA TYR A 210 -3.64 -13.20 10.49
C TYR A 210 -4.48 -12.54 11.57
N SER A 211 -4.67 -13.22 12.69
CA SER A 211 -5.26 -12.58 13.86
C SER A 211 -4.63 -13.01 15.17
N ASN A 212 -4.63 -12.07 16.12
CA ASN A 212 -4.21 -12.27 17.49
C ASN A 212 -4.97 -11.31 18.41
N ASP A 213 -5.22 -11.69 19.66
CA ASP A 213 -5.97 -10.88 20.62
C ASP A 213 -5.41 -9.46 20.83
N ALA A 214 -4.09 -9.27 20.71
CA ALA A 214 -3.44 -7.97 20.90
C ALA A 214 -3.35 -7.13 19.62
N PHE A 215 -3.42 -7.76 18.44
CA PHE A 215 -3.25 -7.10 17.14
C PHE A 215 -4.57 -6.92 16.40
N GLY A 216 -5.60 -7.70 16.71
CA GLY A 216 -6.82 -7.75 15.90
C GLY A 216 -6.67 -8.67 14.69
N GLU A 217 -7.60 -8.57 13.75
CA GLU A 217 -7.59 -9.30 12.48
C GLU A 217 -7.02 -8.42 11.38
N HIS A 218 -6.03 -8.94 10.66
CA HIS A 218 -5.42 -8.29 9.52
C HIS A 218 -5.48 -9.22 8.31
N ARG A 219 -5.68 -8.63 7.15
CA ARG A 219 -5.77 -9.31 5.86
C ARG A 219 -4.91 -8.60 4.85
N VAL A 220 -4.10 -9.37 4.16
CA VAL A 220 -3.33 -8.95 2.99
C VAL A 220 -3.79 -9.79 1.83
N THR A 221 -4.15 -9.14 0.73
CA THR A 221 -4.46 -9.77 -0.55
C THR A 221 -3.47 -9.26 -1.57
N ILE A 222 -2.85 -10.16 -2.32
CA ILE A 222 -1.85 -9.82 -3.33
C ILE A 222 -2.34 -10.40 -4.66
N ASP A 223 -2.77 -9.53 -5.57
CA ASP A 223 -3.16 -9.90 -6.92
C ASP A 223 -1.96 -9.81 -7.85
N TYR A 224 -1.77 -10.85 -8.65
CA TYR A 224 -0.69 -10.94 -9.62
C TYR A 224 -1.21 -10.93 -11.05
N PHE A 225 -0.69 -10.01 -11.88
CA PHE A 225 -1.07 -9.85 -13.27
C PHE A 225 0.17 -9.85 -14.19
N PRO A 226 0.55 -10.98 -14.80
CA PRO A 226 0.10 -12.34 -14.52
C PRO A 226 0.86 -12.98 -13.34
N ALA A 227 0.40 -14.10 -12.80
CA ALA A 227 1.06 -14.83 -11.72
C ALA A 227 2.29 -15.61 -12.19
N VAL A 228 3.37 -15.48 -11.43
CA VAL A 228 4.67 -16.13 -11.64
C VAL A 228 5.27 -16.52 -10.28
N ASN A 229 6.36 -17.29 -10.29
CA ASN A 229 7.07 -17.62 -9.06
C ASN A 229 7.47 -16.34 -8.31
N THR A 230 6.97 -16.19 -7.08
CA THR A 230 7.18 -14.98 -6.28
C THR A 230 7.39 -15.34 -4.82
N MET A 231 8.40 -14.71 -4.19
CA MET A 231 8.61 -14.77 -2.75
C MET A 231 8.17 -13.45 -2.10
N ILE A 232 7.27 -13.56 -1.14
CA ILE A 232 6.82 -12.46 -0.30
C ILE A 232 7.25 -12.74 1.12
N LYS A 233 7.82 -11.76 1.79
CA LYS A 233 7.95 -11.72 3.24
C LYS A 233 6.94 -10.71 3.78
N VAL A 234 6.17 -11.10 4.77
CA VAL A 234 5.26 -10.25 5.52
C VAL A 234 5.75 -10.20 6.97
N SER A 235 5.84 -9.00 7.53
CA SER A 235 6.39 -8.76 8.87
C SER A 235 5.50 -7.74 9.58
N PRO A 236 4.43 -8.20 10.26
CA PRO A 236 3.68 -7.32 11.14
C PRO A 236 4.60 -6.82 12.25
N SER A 237 4.49 -5.55 12.62
CA SER A 237 5.12 -4.98 13.82
C SER A 237 4.06 -4.54 14.81
N LEU A 238 3.85 -5.37 15.84
CA LEU A 238 2.78 -5.20 16.83
C LEU A 238 3.02 -3.96 17.69
N GLY A 239 4.27 -3.71 18.09
CA GLY A 239 4.64 -2.62 18.99
C GLY A 239 4.58 -1.22 18.38
N LEU A 240 4.65 -1.10 17.05
CA LEU A 240 4.66 0.17 16.32
C LEU A 240 3.34 0.44 15.59
N ASN A 241 2.36 -0.47 15.70
CA ASN A 241 1.18 -0.53 14.84
C ASN A 241 1.53 -0.34 13.35
N LYS A 242 2.60 -1.02 12.92
CA LYS A 242 3.18 -0.92 11.58
C LYS A 242 3.07 -2.27 10.92
N PHE A 243 2.52 -2.34 9.71
CA PHE A 243 2.49 -3.57 8.93
C PHE A 243 3.54 -3.50 7.83
N GLY A 244 4.58 -4.33 7.92
CA GLY A 244 5.64 -4.39 6.93
C GLY A 244 5.41 -5.50 5.90
N ILE A 245 5.67 -5.19 4.64
CA ILE A 245 5.65 -6.13 3.52
C ILE A 245 6.99 -5.98 2.80
N SER A 246 7.67 -7.09 2.53
CA SER A 246 8.87 -7.13 1.71
C SER A 246 8.63 -8.11 0.57
N ILE A 247 8.87 -7.68 -0.66
CA ILE A 247 8.67 -8.52 -1.84
C ILE A 247 10.02 -8.62 -2.53
N GLU A 248 10.45 -9.87 -2.76
CA GLU A 248 11.61 -10.17 -3.57
C GLU A 248 11.15 -11.05 -4.74
N ARG A 249 11.40 -10.55 -5.94
CA ARG A 249 10.84 -11.14 -7.17
C ARG A 249 11.92 -11.39 -8.20
N PHE A 250 11.84 -12.57 -8.81
CA PHE A 250 12.58 -12.96 -10.01
C PHE A 250 11.61 -13.61 -11.01
N ALA A 251 11.40 -12.98 -12.15
CA ALA A 251 10.45 -13.43 -13.17
C ALA A 251 10.93 -13.12 -14.58
N ASP A 252 10.50 -13.94 -15.54
CA ASP A 252 10.88 -13.77 -16.95
C ASP A 252 10.02 -12.74 -17.70
N VAL A 253 8.95 -12.23 -17.07
CA VAL A 253 7.97 -11.28 -17.66
C VAL A 253 7.75 -10.08 -16.74
N GLU A 254 7.37 -8.94 -17.33
CA GLU A 254 6.84 -7.80 -16.56
C GLU A 254 5.50 -8.16 -15.89
N GLN A 255 5.19 -7.51 -14.79
CA GLN A 255 4.00 -7.82 -13.99
C GLN A 255 3.46 -6.57 -13.30
N THR A 256 2.15 -6.53 -13.13
CA THR A 256 1.48 -5.63 -12.20
C THR A 256 1.12 -6.41 -10.94
N ILE A 257 1.47 -5.85 -9.78
CA ILE A 257 1.07 -6.38 -8.47
C ILE A 257 0.13 -5.39 -7.82
N ARG A 258 -1.00 -5.87 -7.30
CA ARG A 258 -1.84 -5.07 -6.42
C ARG A 258 -1.90 -5.70 -5.05
N ILE A 259 -1.75 -4.87 -4.03
CA ILE A 259 -1.75 -5.28 -2.63
C ILE A 259 -2.90 -4.57 -1.94
N GLY A 260 -3.90 -5.33 -1.54
CA GLY A 260 -4.94 -4.88 -0.63
C GLY A 260 -4.54 -5.19 0.81
N TYR A 261 -4.64 -4.20 1.69
CA TYR A 261 -4.50 -4.34 3.13
C TYR A 261 -5.80 -3.96 3.82
N ALA A 262 -6.26 -4.80 4.75
CA ALA A 262 -7.38 -4.50 5.63
C ALA A 262 -7.03 -4.89 7.08
N GLY A 263 -7.11 -3.93 7.99
CA GLY A 263 -6.90 -4.07 9.43
C GLY A 263 -7.49 -2.87 10.16
N ASP A 264 -6.68 -2.17 10.97
CA ASP A 264 -7.08 -0.90 11.61
C ASP A 264 -7.48 0.20 10.60
N PHE A 265 -6.92 0.15 9.40
CA PHE A 265 -7.30 0.94 8.25
C PHE A 265 -7.31 0.04 7.02
N GLU A 266 -7.86 0.54 5.91
CA GLU A 266 -7.82 -0.15 4.62
C GLU A 266 -6.97 0.66 3.64
N ALA A 267 -6.10 -0.03 2.90
CA ALA A 267 -5.28 0.59 1.86
C ALA A 267 -5.12 -0.36 0.67
N THR A 268 -5.08 0.21 -0.54
CA THR A 268 -4.78 -0.51 -1.77
C THR A 268 -3.56 0.11 -2.43
N LEU A 269 -2.61 -0.73 -2.81
CA LEU A 269 -1.39 -0.33 -3.49
C LEU A 269 -1.35 -1.04 -4.83
N THR A 270 -1.04 -0.32 -5.89
CA THR A 270 -0.84 -0.92 -7.21
C THR A 270 0.53 -0.55 -7.72
N ILE A 271 1.39 -1.56 -7.90
CA ILE A 271 2.70 -1.41 -8.52
C ILE A 271 2.62 -1.93 -9.94
N GLU A 272 2.81 -1.03 -10.89
CA GLU A 272 2.75 -1.29 -12.33
C GLU A 272 4.15 -1.37 -12.92
N ASP A 273 4.30 -2.15 -14.00
CA ASP A 273 5.54 -2.31 -14.77
C ASP A 273 6.72 -2.84 -13.93
N ILE A 274 6.47 -3.79 -13.02
CA ILE A 274 7.52 -4.40 -12.20
C ILE A 274 8.49 -5.16 -13.12
N PRO A 275 9.80 -4.83 -13.08
CA PRO A 275 10.79 -5.49 -13.92
C PRO A 275 11.04 -6.93 -13.49
N GLN A 276 11.79 -7.66 -14.33
CA GLN A 276 12.12 -9.07 -14.12
C GLN A 276 12.74 -9.36 -12.74
N GLN A 277 13.55 -8.44 -12.23
CA GLN A 277 14.12 -8.52 -10.88
C GLN A 277 13.83 -7.24 -10.12
N MET A 278 13.22 -7.37 -8.95
CA MET A 278 12.97 -6.26 -8.04
C MET A 278 12.91 -6.77 -6.61
N ALA A 279 13.59 -6.09 -5.70
CA ALA A 279 13.52 -6.33 -4.28
C ALA A 279 13.18 -5.02 -3.58
N PHE A 280 12.08 -5.01 -2.85
CA PHE A 280 11.60 -3.82 -2.17
C PHE A 280 10.88 -4.17 -0.88
N THR A 281 10.85 -3.19 0.00
CA THR A 281 10.09 -3.21 1.23
C THR A 281 9.11 -2.04 1.21
N MET A 282 7.94 -2.29 1.77
CA MET A 282 6.93 -1.30 2.02
C MET A 282 6.42 -1.47 3.43
N SER A 283 5.96 -0.39 4.01
CA SER A 283 5.35 -0.47 5.32
C SER A 283 4.34 0.63 5.55
N PHE A 284 3.35 0.26 6.36
CA PHE A 284 2.15 1.06 6.56
C PHE A 284 1.90 1.24 8.04
N SER A 285 1.52 2.44 8.43
CA SER A 285 0.84 2.69 9.71
C SER A 285 -0.19 3.80 9.51
N GLU A 286 -0.92 4.19 10.53
CA GLU A 286 -1.92 5.24 10.43
C GLU A 286 -1.32 6.54 9.83
N ASN A 287 -1.78 6.94 8.64
CA ASN A 287 -1.31 8.10 7.86
C ASN A 287 0.18 8.08 7.44
N TYR A 288 0.85 6.93 7.48
CA TYR A 288 2.26 6.81 7.13
C TYR A 288 2.50 5.69 6.12
N PHE A 289 3.28 6.02 5.10
CA PHE A 289 3.77 5.08 4.11
C PHE A 289 5.29 5.20 4.00
N GLU A 290 5.97 4.07 3.89
CA GLU A 290 7.40 4.01 3.63
C GLU A 290 7.68 2.91 2.64
N TYR A 291 8.54 3.20 1.67
CA TYR A 291 9.06 2.29 0.67
C TYR A 291 10.56 2.43 0.58
N GLU A 292 11.24 1.30 0.46
CA GLU A 292 12.68 1.21 0.28
C GLU A 292 12.98 0.08 -0.69
N ALA A 293 13.87 0.30 -1.63
CA ALA A 293 14.30 -0.72 -2.58
C ALA A 293 15.81 -0.67 -2.80
N SER A 294 16.33 -1.77 -3.34
CA SER A 294 17.76 -1.95 -3.57
C SER A 294 18.32 -1.10 -4.72
N ASP A 295 17.45 -0.62 -5.60
CA ASP A 295 17.77 0.17 -6.78
C ASP A 295 16.55 1.02 -7.17
N GLU A 296 16.69 1.84 -8.20
CA GLU A 296 15.57 2.56 -8.81
C GLU A 296 14.92 1.75 -9.93
N PHE A 297 13.61 1.89 -10.07
CA PHE A 297 12.86 1.08 -11.03
C PHE A 297 11.95 1.94 -11.89
N ASN A 298 11.92 1.64 -13.19
CA ASN A 298 10.93 2.17 -14.11
C ASN A 298 9.57 1.47 -13.91
N ALA A 299 9.04 1.62 -12.70
CA ALA A 299 7.76 1.12 -12.24
C ALA A 299 7.00 2.28 -11.59
N SER A 300 5.68 2.18 -11.53
CA SER A 300 4.83 3.18 -10.87
C SER A 300 4.14 2.57 -9.67
N LEU A 301 4.00 3.32 -8.58
CA LEU A 301 3.24 2.94 -7.39
C LEU A 301 2.08 3.90 -7.19
N ASN A 302 0.87 3.35 -7.17
CA ASN A 302 -0.36 4.05 -6.79
C ASN A 302 -0.77 3.62 -5.38
N ILE A 303 -1.17 4.56 -4.53
CA ILE A 303 -1.57 4.36 -3.15
C ILE A 303 -2.96 4.97 -2.97
N ASP A 304 -3.90 4.13 -2.57
CA ASP A 304 -5.28 4.48 -2.23
C ASP A 304 -5.52 4.13 -0.77
N TYR A 305 -5.60 5.14 0.10
CA TYR A 305 -5.92 4.99 1.52
C TYR A 305 -7.42 5.20 1.71
N LYS A 306 -8.15 4.14 2.07
CA LYS A 306 -9.58 4.27 2.33
C LYS A 306 -9.80 5.11 3.59
N GLY A 307 -10.55 6.20 3.42
CA GLY A 307 -10.80 7.20 4.45
C GLY A 307 -10.00 8.50 4.28
N MET A 308 -9.08 8.55 3.31
CA MET A 308 -8.53 9.81 2.81
C MET A 308 -9.23 10.17 1.50
N ASP A 309 -9.53 11.46 1.32
CA ASP A 309 -10.05 11.98 0.05
C ASP A 309 -8.94 12.21 -1.00
N LEU A 310 -7.73 11.69 -0.75
CA LEU A 310 -6.53 11.90 -1.56
C LEU A 310 -5.88 10.56 -1.93
N LEU A 311 -5.42 10.49 -3.17
CA LEU A 311 -4.63 9.41 -3.75
C LEU A 311 -3.18 9.88 -3.91
N ALA A 312 -2.23 8.96 -3.76
CA ALA A 312 -0.82 9.24 -4.06
C ALA A 312 -0.32 8.37 -5.22
N ARG A 313 0.51 8.95 -6.08
CA ARG A 313 1.18 8.26 -7.19
C ARG A 313 2.65 8.63 -7.21
N ILE A 314 3.49 7.61 -7.32
CA ILE A 314 4.94 7.73 -7.55
C ILE A 314 5.23 7.11 -8.91
N GLU A 315 5.68 7.93 -9.85
CA GLU A 315 6.19 7.44 -11.14
C GLU A 315 7.70 7.31 -11.04
N TYR A 316 8.25 6.22 -11.58
CA TYR A 316 9.67 5.87 -11.48
C TYR A 316 10.12 5.74 -10.01
N LEU A 317 9.94 4.54 -9.48
CA LEU A 317 10.19 4.22 -8.08
C LEU A 317 11.64 4.53 -7.66
N PRO A 318 11.84 5.36 -6.62
CA PRO A 318 13.15 5.79 -6.13
C PRO A 318 13.85 4.70 -5.29
N HIS A 319 15.02 4.97 -4.71
CA HIS A 319 15.60 4.06 -3.70
C HIS A 319 14.79 4.06 -2.40
N PHE A 320 14.28 5.22 -2.02
CA PHE A 320 13.54 5.39 -0.76
C PHE A 320 12.50 6.50 -0.89
N ILE A 321 11.34 6.26 -0.28
CA ILE A 321 10.33 7.28 -0.05
C ILE A 321 9.61 7.03 1.27
N ALA A 322 9.41 8.07 2.06
CA ALA A 322 8.56 8.04 3.24
C ALA A 322 7.62 9.24 3.24
N VAL A 323 6.34 9.02 3.49
CA VAL A 323 5.30 10.04 3.42
C VAL A 323 4.41 9.96 4.65
N ASN A 324 4.11 11.12 5.25
CA ASN A 324 3.05 11.28 6.23
C ASN A 324 1.96 12.21 5.67
N PHE A 325 0.73 11.70 5.58
CA PHE A 325 -0.38 12.36 4.89
C PHE A 325 -1.28 13.21 5.80
N LYS A 326 -0.79 13.64 6.97
CA LYS A 326 -1.54 14.55 7.85
C LYS A 326 -1.58 15.99 7.30
N GLN A 327 -2.42 16.81 7.91
CA GLN A 327 -2.50 18.26 7.67
C GLN A 327 -1.11 18.90 7.79
N GLU A 328 -0.41 18.62 8.89
CA GLU A 328 1.05 18.76 8.99
C GLU A 328 1.70 17.48 8.46
N GLY A 329 2.11 17.50 7.19
CA GLY A 329 2.68 16.33 6.52
C GLY A 329 4.15 16.49 6.20
N TYR A 330 4.76 15.37 5.79
CA TYR A 330 6.12 15.39 5.27
C TYR A 330 6.33 14.32 4.20
N LEU A 331 7.30 14.57 3.34
CA LEU A 331 7.83 13.66 2.35
C LEU A 331 9.35 13.62 2.52
N SER A 332 9.93 12.44 2.64
CA SER A 332 11.35 12.20 2.52
C SER A 332 11.58 11.30 1.31
N ILE A 333 12.52 11.66 0.44
CA ILE A 333 12.79 10.91 -0.79
C ILE A 333 14.29 10.85 -1.08
N ASN A 334 14.74 9.71 -1.60
CA ASN A 334 16.11 9.50 -2.07
C ASN A 334 16.12 8.84 -3.45
N THR A 335 16.65 9.52 -4.47
CA THR A 335 16.68 9.07 -5.87
C THR A 335 17.92 9.62 -6.59
N ASP A 336 18.59 8.84 -7.41
CA ASP A 336 19.72 9.29 -8.24
C ASP A 336 19.26 9.91 -9.57
N GLU A 337 18.12 9.46 -10.12
CA GLU A 337 17.63 9.88 -11.43
C GLU A 337 16.51 10.92 -11.36
N ARG A 338 16.57 11.92 -12.25
CA ARG A 338 15.58 13.02 -12.36
C ARG A 338 14.24 12.60 -12.99
N LYS A 339 13.91 11.31 -12.93
CA LYS A 339 12.72 10.72 -13.54
C LYS A 339 11.60 10.56 -12.52
N THR A 340 11.91 10.46 -11.23
CA THR A 340 10.89 10.29 -10.19
C THR A 340 9.94 11.49 -10.13
N ARG A 341 8.65 11.18 -10.11
CA ARG A 341 7.56 12.15 -9.93
C ARG A 341 6.69 11.68 -8.79
N PHE A 342 6.49 12.55 -7.80
CA PHE A 342 5.57 12.32 -6.69
C PHE A 342 4.33 13.18 -6.89
N ILE A 343 3.15 12.59 -6.79
CA ILE A 343 1.87 13.24 -7.00
C ILE A 343 0.93 12.86 -5.85
N VAL A 344 0.24 13.84 -5.28
CA VAL A 344 -0.87 13.65 -4.35
C VAL A 344 -2.06 14.44 -4.87
N ALA A 345 -3.22 13.81 -5.00
CA ALA A 345 -4.38 14.45 -5.62
C ALA A 345 -5.70 13.83 -5.18
N ASP A 346 -6.79 14.61 -5.21
CA ASP A 346 -8.15 14.09 -5.02
C ASP A 346 -8.62 13.20 -6.19
N ASN A 347 -8.12 13.49 -7.40
CA ASN A 347 -8.33 12.67 -8.59
C ASN A 347 -7.09 12.73 -9.50
N LEU A 348 -6.58 11.59 -9.97
CA LEU A 348 -5.35 11.55 -10.78
C LEU A 348 -5.52 12.05 -12.23
N GLU A 349 -6.72 12.07 -12.80
CA GLU A 349 -6.98 12.50 -14.19
C GLU A 349 -7.44 13.96 -14.28
N GLY A 350 -8.15 14.47 -13.27
CA GLY A 350 -8.70 15.82 -13.24
C GLY A 350 -8.82 16.38 -11.83
N PRO A 351 -7.70 16.69 -11.16
CA PRO A 351 -7.72 17.07 -9.75
C PRO A 351 -8.27 18.47 -9.49
N SER A 352 -9.08 18.60 -8.43
CA SER A 352 -9.38 19.90 -7.81
C SER A 352 -8.33 20.26 -6.77
N ILE A 353 -7.71 19.24 -6.14
CA ILE A 353 -6.59 19.35 -5.21
C ILE A 353 -5.44 18.51 -5.76
N TYR A 354 -4.29 19.13 -5.91
CA TYR A 354 -3.12 18.58 -6.59
C TYR A 354 -1.84 19.10 -5.94
N LEU A 355 -0.93 18.19 -5.66
CA LEU A 355 0.47 18.48 -5.34
C LEU A 355 1.32 17.58 -6.21
N ALA A 356 2.29 18.14 -6.91
CA ALA A 356 3.26 17.38 -7.65
C ALA A 356 4.67 17.92 -7.50
N ILE A 357 5.60 16.98 -7.41
CA ILE A 357 7.02 17.24 -7.31
C ILE A 357 7.74 16.42 -8.37
N THR A 358 8.57 17.09 -9.16
CA THR A 358 9.29 16.45 -10.27
C THR A 358 10.74 16.92 -10.30
N ASN A 359 11.55 16.24 -11.12
CA ASN A 359 12.98 16.54 -11.30
C ASN A 359 13.78 16.36 -9.99
N LEU A 360 13.45 15.32 -9.23
CA LEU A 360 14.05 14.94 -7.95
C LEU A 360 15.41 14.27 -8.19
N SER A 361 16.48 14.60 -7.44
CA SER A 361 17.78 13.88 -7.50
C SER A 361 18.67 14.17 -6.28
N GLY A 362 19.09 13.12 -5.57
CA GLY A 362 19.78 13.03 -4.27
C GLY A 362 18.81 12.63 -3.14
N GLU A 363 19.02 13.22 -1.95
CA GLU A 363 18.05 13.25 -0.84
C GLU A 363 17.33 14.61 -0.68
N ALA A 364 16.03 14.59 -0.38
CA ALA A 364 15.31 15.77 0.10
C ALA A 364 14.18 15.45 1.07
N ILE A 365 13.85 16.45 1.87
CA ILE A 365 12.75 16.46 2.82
C ILE A 365 11.86 17.65 2.49
N MET A 366 10.59 17.38 2.22
CA MET A 366 9.54 18.38 2.14
C MET A 366 8.63 18.26 3.34
N ARG A 367 8.15 19.39 3.86
CA ARG A 367 7.10 19.44 4.88
C ARG A 367 6.06 20.46 4.45
N TRP A 368 4.84 20.22 4.85
CA TRP A 368 3.74 21.14 4.60
C TRP A 368 2.82 21.21 5.80
N ASP A 369 2.17 22.36 5.94
CA ASP A 369 0.92 22.50 6.67
C ASP A 369 -0.05 23.23 5.74
N THR A 370 -1.13 22.52 5.42
CA THR A 370 -2.17 23.02 4.53
C THR A 370 -3.43 23.41 5.30
N ASP A 371 -3.30 24.06 6.48
CA ASP A 371 -4.42 24.77 7.12
C ASP A 371 -4.86 26.00 6.31
N PHE A 372 -5.53 25.69 5.20
CA PHE A 372 -6.05 26.66 4.26
C PHE A 372 -7.09 27.63 4.86
N ASP A 373 -7.59 27.41 6.07
CA ASP A 373 -8.56 28.28 6.72
C ASP A 373 -7.93 29.57 7.30
N ALA A 374 -6.61 29.61 7.52
CA ALA A 374 -5.95 30.85 7.97
C ALA A 374 -4.43 30.91 7.80
N HIS A 375 -3.70 29.79 7.87
CA HIS A 375 -2.25 29.80 7.98
C HIS A 375 -1.63 28.53 7.42
N GLY A 376 -0.44 28.59 6.86
CA GLY A 376 0.18 27.37 6.37
C GLY A 376 1.62 27.58 5.97
N PHE A 377 2.27 26.47 5.63
CA PHE A 377 3.64 26.50 5.16
C PHE A 377 3.98 25.39 4.20
N ILE A 378 5.03 25.62 3.43
CA ILE A 378 5.76 24.63 2.68
C ILE A 378 7.24 24.87 2.94
N THR A 379 7.95 23.83 3.36
CA THR A 379 9.41 23.85 3.47
C THR A 379 10.01 22.75 2.63
N ILE A 380 11.12 23.02 1.98
CA ILE A 380 11.91 22.05 1.24
C ILE A 380 13.36 22.21 1.66
N ASP A 381 13.93 21.11 2.12
CA ASP A 381 15.34 20.95 2.45
C ASP A 381 15.95 19.88 1.55
N GLY A 382 17.08 20.17 0.93
CA GLY A 382 17.69 19.35 -0.13
C GLY A 382 17.28 19.81 -1.54
N PHE A 383 17.80 19.14 -2.56
CA PHE A 383 17.57 19.39 -4.00
C PHE A 383 17.66 20.83 -4.52
N SER A 384 18.67 21.08 -5.35
CA SER A 384 18.60 22.20 -6.30
C SER A 384 18.01 21.73 -7.64
N GLY A 385 17.01 22.46 -8.12
CA GLY A 385 16.38 22.31 -9.43
C GLY A 385 15.03 21.60 -9.44
N LEU A 386 14.45 21.23 -8.29
CA LEU A 386 13.15 20.57 -8.25
C LEU A 386 12.05 21.47 -8.83
N LYS A 387 10.98 20.88 -9.35
CA LYS A 387 9.77 21.63 -9.70
C LYS A 387 8.66 21.22 -8.75
N LEU A 388 8.08 22.21 -8.07
CA LEU A 388 6.92 22.06 -7.20
C LEU A 388 5.72 22.71 -7.89
N GLU A 389 4.63 21.96 -7.99
CA GLU A 389 3.33 22.43 -8.43
C GLU A 389 2.30 22.08 -7.36
N MET A 390 1.46 23.03 -6.98
CA MET A 390 0.38 22.83 -6.03
C MET A 390 -0.85 23.60 -6.49
N ARG A 391 -2.01 22.95 -6.48
CA ARG A 391 -3.29 23.56 -6.81
C ARG A 391 -4.33 23.07 -5.83
N ALA A 392 -5.17 23.96 -5.32
CA ALA A 392 -6.32 23.60 -4.52
C ALA A 392 -7.50 24.53 -4.84
N ASN A 393 -8.60 23.94 -5.27
CA ASN A 393 -9.88 24.61 -5.46
C ASN A 393 -10.89 24.00 -4.49
N ALA A 394 -11.19 24.68 -3.39
CA ALA A 394 -12.12 24.20 -2.39
C ALA A 394 -13.09 25.31 -1.97
N GLY A 395 -14.37 25.16 -2.34
CA GLY A 395 -15.39 26.17 -2.09
C GLY A 395 -15.04 27.51 -2.73
N ASN A 396 -14.80 28.52 -1.90
CA ASN A 396 -14.44 29.87 -2.33
C ASN A 396 -12.93 30.15 -2.29
N MET A 397 -12.12 29.13 -2.00
CA MET A 397 -10.67 29.22 -2.02
C MET A 397 -10.12 28.75 -3.37
N HIS A 398 -9.19 29.53 -3.90
CA HIS A 398 -8.32 29.16 -5.01
C HIS A 398 -6.85 29.33 -4.60
N PHE A 399 -6.07 28.26 -4.71
CA PHE A 399 -4.63 28.26 -4.53
C PHE A 399 -4.00 27.65 -5.78
N ASP A 400 -3.02 28.34 -6.37
CA ASP A 400 -2.21 27.84 -7.48
C ASP A 400 -0.76 28.31 -7.24
N TYR A 401 0.15 27.36 -7.18
CA TYR A 401 1.56 27.60 -6.94
C TYR A 401 2.39 26.77 -7.90
N TYR A 402 3.41 27.40 -8.47
CA TYR A 402 4.40 26.74 -9.29
C TYR A 402 5.75 27.41 -9.12
N ALA A 403 6.81 26.63 -8.91
CA ALA A 403 8.17 27.14 -8.94
C ALA A 403 9.18 26.06 -9.31
N THR A 404 10.26 26.48 -9.98
CA THR A 404 11.51 25.71 -10.02
C THR A 404 12.43 26.19 -8.90
N ILE A 405 12.60 25.36 -7.88
CA ILE A 405 13.39 25.66 -6.68
C ILE A 405 14.86 25.38 -6.99
N LYS A 406 15.71 26.39 -7.14
CA LYS A 406 17.16 26.20 -7.39
C LYS A 406 18.02 26.41 -6.13
N THR A 407 17.44 26.16 -4.98
CA THR A 407 18.06 26.29 -3.65
C THR A 407 17.89 24.99 -2.89
N GLU A 408 18.84 24.66 -2.03
CA GLU A 408 18.75 23.51 -1.12
C GLU A 408 17.86 23.81 0.10
N HIS A 409 17.41 25.05 0.26
CA HIS A 409 16.47 25.44 1.31
C HIS A 409 15.46 26.45 0.79
N PHE A 410 14.18 26.09 0.86
CA PHE A 410 13.06 26.96 0.52
C PHE A 410 11.98 26.89 1.59
N GLU A 411 11.48 28.04 2.02
CA GLU A 411 10.35 28.16 2.94
C GLU A 411 9.36 29.21 2.41
N LEU A 412 8.10 28.82 2.37
CA LEU A 412 6.95 29.70 2.15
C LEU A 412 6.02 29.52 3.34
N ARG A 413 5.66 30.62 4.01
CA ARG A 413 4.61 30.62 5.04
C ARG A 413 3.61 31.72 4.78
N TRP A 414 2.37 31.51 5.17
CA TRP A 414 1.32 32.52 5.07
C TRP A 414 0.45 32.54 6.32
N ASN A 415 -0.07 33.72 6.64
CA ASN A 415 -1.19 33.95 7.54
C ASN A 415 -2.12 34.96 6.86
N LEU A 416 -3.32 34.51 6.51
CA LEU A 416 -4.25 35.22 5.65
C LEU A 416 -5.27 36.07 6.43
N SER A 417 -5.12 36.12 7.76
CA SER A 417 -5.95 36.93 8.64
C SER A 417 -5.78 38.43 8.38
N VAL A 418 -6.61 39.26 9.02
CA VAL A 418 -6.31 40.68 9.18
C VAL A 418 -6.19 41.02 10.67
N PRO A 419 -4.99 41.33 11.18
CA PRO A 419 -3.71 41.42 10.46
C PRO A 419 -3.17 40.07 9.97
N GLY A 420 -2.38 40.09 8.90
CA GLY A 420 -1.82 38.90 8.26
C GLY A 420 -0.43 39.14 7.68
N ASN A 421 0.20 38.08 7.19
CA ASN A 421 1.54 38.12 6.60
C ASN A 421 1.81 37.02 5.57
N ILE A 422 2.85 37.23 4.78
CA ILE A 422 3.51 36.19 3.98
C ILE A 422 5.01 36.23 4.27
N TYR A 423 5.63 35.07 4.39
CA TYR A 423 7.06 34.88 4.57
C TYR A 423 7.62 34.03 3.42
N ILE A 424 8.73 34.48 2.83
CA ILE A 424 9.45 33.75 1.80
C ILE A 424 10.94 33.73 2.17
N ASP A 425 11.52 32.54 2.18
CA ASP A 425 12.96 32.36 2.27
C ASP A 425 13.43 31.37 1.21
N SER A 426 14.50 31.74 0.53
CA SER A 426 15.19 30.89 -0.45
C SER A 426 16.66 30.74 -0.09
N ASN A 427 17.04 31.11 1.15
CA ASN A 427 18.40 31.19 1.63
C ASN A 427 19.30 32.03 0.70
N ASN A 428 18.74 33.15 0.21
CA ASN A 428 19.43 34.05 -0.71
C ASN A 428 19.87 33.37 -2.03
N GLU A 429 19.12 32.39 -2.52
CA GLU A 429 19.34 31.73 -3.82
C GLU A 429 18.15 31.97 -4.77
N TRP A 430 18.33 31.69 -6.06
CA TRP A 430 17.30 31.98 -7.05
C TRP A 430 16.24 30.88 -7.17
N LEU A 431 14.97 31.25 -7.12
CA LEU A 431 13.84 30.50 -7.65
C LEU A 431 13.58 30.93 -9.09
N ALA A 432 13.07 30.03 -9.93
CA ALA A 432 12.74 30.34 -11.33
C ALA A 432 11.29 29.99 -11.66
N SER A 433 10.69 30.78 -12.56
CA SER A 433 9.28 30.64 -12.96
C SER A 433 8.35 30.58 -11.75
N TYR A 434 8.54 31.51 -10.81
CA TYR A 434 7.79 31.54 -9.56
C TYR A 434 6.40 32.11 -9.81
N HIS A 435 5.38 31.37 -9.42
CA HIS A 435 3.98 31.76 -9.43
C HIS A 435 3.35 31.34 -8.10
N LEU A 436 2.71 32.28 -7.44
CA LEU A 436 1.84 32.05 -6.28
C LEU A 436 0.60 32.88 -6.49
N ASN A 437 -0.54 32.23 -6.61
CA ASN A 437 -1.84 32.86 -6.63
C ASN A 437 -2.71 32.23 -5.55
N PHE A 438 -3.22 33.07 -4.67
CA PHE A 438 -4.08 32.65 -3.59
C PHE A 438 -5.24 33.62 -3.47
N THR A 439 -6.48 33.13 -3.38
CA THR A 439 -7.66 33.95 -3.09
C THR A 439 -8.67 33.21 -2.22
N ILE A 440 -9.29 33.89 -1.24
CA ILE A 440 -10.43 33.42 -0.45
C ILE A 440 -11.60 34.39 -0.62
N ASP A 441 -12.80 33.86 -0.87
CA ASP A 441 -14.08 34.58 -0.89
C ASP A 441 -14.13 35.76 -1.88
N GLU A 442 -13.17 35.84 -2.81
CA GLU A 442 -12.91 37.04 -3.61
C GLU A 442 -12.73 38.31 -2.77
N MET A 443 -12.39 38.16 -1.48
CA MET A 443 -12.21 39.25 -0.53
C MET A 443 -10.74 39.45 -0.19
N PHE A 444 -9.98 38.36 -0.08
CA PHE A 444 -8.55 38.38 0.22
C PHE A 444 -7.77 37.56 -0.78
N GLY A 445 -6.54 37.97 -1.05
CA GLY A 445 -5.67 37.22 -1.94
C GLY A 445 -4.25 37.77 -2.07
N ILE A 446 -3.36 36.95 -2.61
CA ILE A 446 -1.96 37.26 -2.87
C ILE A 446 -1.63 36.75 -4.26
N LEU A 447 -0.99 37.59 -5.07
CA LEU A 447 -0.46 37.23 -6.37
C LEU A 447 1.01 37.63 -6.43
N ILE A 448 1.90 36.65 -6.62
CA ILE A 448 3.32 36.86 -6.86
C ILE A 448 3.70 36.07 -8.10
N GLU A 449 4.17 36.78 -9.12
CA GLU A 449 4.70 36.20 -10.35
C GLU A 449 6.07 36.78 -10.61
N ALA A 450 7.04 35.93 -10.89
CA ALA A 450 8.39 36.38 -11.23
C ALA A 450 9.09 35.37 -12.13
N SER A 451 9.79 35.86 -13.16
CA SER A 451 10.67 34.98 -13.95
C SER A 451 11.77 34.39 -13.08
N MET A 452 12.34 35.20 -12.17
CA MET A 452 13.27 34.78 -11.12
C MET A 452 12.99 35.57 -9.84
N LEU A 453 12.97 34.87 -8.69
CA LEU A 453 12.75 35.44 -7.36
C LEU A 453 13.87 34.97 -6.43
N LYS A 454 14.37 35.87 -5.59
CA LYS A 454 15.35 35.54 -4.56
C LYS A 454 14.96 36.26 -3.28
N ALA A 455 14.80 35.51 -2.20
CA ALA A 455 14.37 36.00 -0.90
C ALA A 455 15.32 35.54 0.21
N ASN A 456 15.52 36.41 1.19
CA ASN A 456 16.23 36.11 2.42
C ASN A 456 15.44 36.67 3.59
N ASN A 457 14.77 35.78 4.33
CA ASN A 457 13.88 36.12 5.44
C ASN A 457 12.87 37.23 5.07
N PHE A 458 12.32 37.21 3.86
CA PHE A 458 11.41 38.27 3.41
C PHE A 458 10.04 38.11 4.09
N VAL A 459 9.52 39.20 4.63
CA VAL A 459 8.16 39.27 5.20
C VAL A 459 7.42 40.45 4.60
N LEU A 460 6.16 40.23 4.21
CA LEU A 460 5.18 41.29 3.95
C LEU A 460 4.00 41.14 4.93
N GLU A 461 3.65 42.20 5.65
CA GLU A 461 2.55 42.24 6.62
C GLU A 461 1.49 43.29 6.23
N TRP A 462 0.21 43.07 6.61
CA TRP A 462 -0.90 44.00 6.33
C TRP A 462 -1.88 44.21 7.51
N GLN A 463 -2.63 45.34 7.50
CA GLN A 463 -3.53 45.81 8.57
C GLN A 463 -4.88 46.40 8.05
N THR A 464 -5.91 46.51 8.91
CA THR A 464 -7.32 46.84 8.57
C THR A 464 -7.65 48.29 8.21
N SER A 465 -7.05 49.31 8.85
CA SER A 465 -7.68 50.65 8.87
C SER A 465 -7.51 51.49 7.58
N VAL A 466 -6.50 51.15 6.77
CA VAL A 466 -6.13 51.60 5.41
C VAL A 466 -5.14 50.52 4.94
N PRO A 467 -5.11 50.02 3.68
CA PRO A 467 -4.11 49.03 3.28
C PRO A 467 -2.72 49.60 3.55
N PHE A 468 -2.11 49.08 4.60
CA PHE A 468 -0.81 49.48 5.11
C PHE A 468 0.04 48.23 5.06
N PHE A 469 1.12 48.31 4.29
CA PHE A 469 2.02 47.21 4.01
C PHE A 469 3.37 47.51 4.65
N GLU A 470 3.82 46.62 5.54
CA GLU A 470 5.19 46.65 6.07
C GLU A 470 5.98 45.50 5.45
N THR A 471 7.19 45.81 5.00
CA THR A 471 8.11 44.79 4.46
C THR A 471 9.38 44.75 5.31
N SER A 472 9.92 43.55 5.50
CA SER A 472 11.23 43.33 6.10
C SER A 472 11.97 42.18 5.39
N GLY A 473 13.27 42.05 5.64
CA GLY A 473 14.14 41.11 4.92
C GLY A 473 14.56 41.61 3.54
N GLU A 474 15.05 40.71 2.69
CA GLU A 474 15.49 41.02 1.32
C GLU A 474 14.67 40.24 0.29
N LEU A 475 14.20 40.94 -0.75
CA LEU A 475 13.54 40.34 -1.90
C LEU A 475 14.11 40.96 -3.18
N GLN A 476 14.52 40.11 -4.11
CA GLN A 476 15.08 40.48 -5.40
C GLN A 476 14.33 39.75 -6.51
N PHE A 477 14.19 40.44 -7.63
CA PHE A 477 13.51 39.91 -8.80
C PHE A 477 14.30 40.18 -10.08
N VAL A 478 14.14 39.30 -11.07
CA VAL A 478 14.62 39.52 -12.44
C VAL A 478 13.54 39.07 -13.42
N GLY A 479 13.27 39.88 -14.45
CA GLY A 479 12.30 39.58 -15.52
C GLY A 479 10.95 40.27 -15.32
N GLU A 480 9.88 39.65 -15.82
CA GLU A 480 8.50 40.10 -15.61
C GLU A 480 8.09 39.78 -14.17
N ILE A 481 7.46 40.76 -13.50
CA ILE A 481 7.13 40.72 -12.08
C ILE A 481 5.72 41.26 -11.86
N THR A 482 4.94 40.52 -11.07
CA THR A 482 3.69 40.99 -10.48
C THR A 482 3.76 40.70 -8.99
N PHE A 483 3.53 41.70 -8.13
CA PHE A 483 3.28 41.44 -6.71
C PHE A 483 2.10 42.29 -6.25
N ALA A 484 0.95 41.65 -6.05
CA ALA A 484 -0.28 42.29 -5.60
C ALA A 484 -0.91 41.57 -4.40
N VAL A 485 -1.64 42.32 -3.58
CA VAL A 485 -2.47 41.82 -2.48
C VAL A 485 -3.90 42.29 -2.70
N MET A 486 -4.87 41.38 -2.59
CA MET A 486 -6.29 41.69 -2.62
C MET A 486 -6.81 41.91 -1.20
N ILE A 487 -7.52 43.02 -0.99
CA ILE A 487 -8.22 43.34 0.27
C ILE A 487 -9.60 43.88 -0.11
N ASP A 488 -10.65 43.30 0.48
CA ASP A 488 -12.06 43.58 0.19
C ASP A 488 -12.38 43.54 -1.32
N GLY A 489 -11.82 42.56 -2.03
CA GLY A 489 -12.04 42.34 -3.46
C GLY A 489 -11.33 43.29 -4.42
N VAL A 490 -10.42 44.14 -3.91
CA VAL A 490 -9.62 45.06 -4.71
C VAL A 490 -8.14 44.67 -4.65
N TRP A 491 -7.51 44.48 -5.81
CA TRP A 491 -6.07 44.23 -5.92
C TRP A 491 -5.26 45.52 -5.79
N TYR A 492 -4.29 45.51 -4.88
CA TYR A 492 -3.31 46.59 -4.67
C TYR A 492 -1.92 46.09 -5.07
N GLN A 493 -1.27 46.80 -5.99
CA GLN A 493 0.11 46.49 -6.38
C GLN A 493 1.07 46.91 -5.25
N VAL A 494 1.86 45.95 -4.77
CA VAL A 494 2.95 46.17 -3.81
C VAL A 494 4.22 46.57 -4.56
N PHE A 495 4.49 45.90 -5.69
CA PHE A 495 5.56 46.22 -6.64
C PHE A 495 5.01 46.07 -8.06
N SER A 496 5.42 46.95 -8.98
CA SER A 496 5.08 46.91 -10.41
C SER A 496 6.29 47.13 -11.28
#